data_AF-A0A4Q2KYI1-F1
#
_entry.id   AF-A0A4Q2KYI1-F1
#
_cell.length_a   1.000
_cell.length_b   1.000
_cell.length_c   1.000
_cell.angle_alpha   90.00
_cell.angle_beta   90.00
_cell.angle_gamma   90.00
#
_symmetry.space_group_name_H-M   'P 1'
#
loop_
_entity.id
_entity.type
_entity.pdbx_description
1 polymer ?
#
loop_
_entity_poly.entity_id
_entity_poly.type
_entity_poly.pdbx_seq_one_letter_code
_entity_poly.pdbx_strand_id
1 'polypeptide(L)'
;MAHLQPAVELPAREVHSRRARLARHGHRFDRLARLRHLGRARRAQRARPVGDRRLRRACRRLHPLRPGAHRGRCHRAAGDPRQGGRGRGGCPHRRRSRRRHRAGLHRHRHGHHGGRQGLQGPGPRVTDGAPGRASGPLVVLDADSTLIREEAIELLAEAAGSLAHVALVTERAMRGELDFAASLRERVATLAGLDVAVLAEARERMTPTPGLGELIAGVHAAGGRIGVVSGGFHELLDPLAERLGLDFCRANRLEVDGGRLTGRVDGPIVDAHGKAAALDEWAAASGIPLRRTVAVGDGANDLLMLERAALGVAFCAKPIVRERAHVAIDRPDLSGVLALLGLRG
;
A
#
# COMPACT_ATOMS: atom_id res chain seq x y z
N MET A 1 62.01 10.89 -19.63
CA MET A 1 60.64 11.14 -20.11
C MET A 1 59.82 9.90 -19.73
N ALA A 2 58.75 9.92 -18.93
CA ALA A 2 57.72 10.93 -18.73
C ALA A 2 57.35 11.09 -17.24
N HIS A 3 56.73 12.24 -16.95
CA HIS A 3 56.43 12.82 -15.65
C HIS A 3 55.33 12.07 -14.87
N LEU A 4 55.58 11.85 -13.57
CA LEU A 4 54.53 11.65 -12.56
C LEU A 4 53.92 13.01 -12.20
N GLN A 5 52.59 13.15 -12.34
CA GLN A 5 51.84 14.27 -11.77
C GLN A 5 51.44 13.95 -10.31
N PRO A 6 51.47 14.93 -9.39
CA PRO A 6 51.09 14.71 -8.00
C PRO A 6 49.56 14.76 -7.82
N ALA A 7 49.08 13.99 -6.83
CA ALA A 7 47.69 14.04 -6.38
C ALA A 7 47.37 15.46 -5.87
N VAL A 8 46.29 16.04 -6.40
CA VAL A 8 45.78 17.35 -5.97
C VAL A 8 45.08 17.16 -4.62
N GLU A 9 45.75 17.51 -3.53
CA GLU A 9 45.13 17.67 -2.21
C GLU A 9 44.19 18.88 -2.23
N LEU A 10 42.90 18.65 -1.98
CA LEU A 10 41.93 19.71 -1.77
C LEU A 10 42.22 20.46 -0.46
N PRO A 11 42.22 21.80 -0.45
CA PRO A 11 42.58 22.58 0.73
C PRO A 11 41.59 22.36 1.88
N ALA A 12 42.12 22.16 3.10
CA ALA A 12 41.36 21.83 4.31
C ALA A 12 40.17 22.78 4.62
N ARG A 13 40.19 24.02 4.11
CA ARG A 13 39.10 25.00 4.24
C ARG A 13 37.83 24.60 3.49
N GLU A 14 37.94 23.86 2.39
CA GLU A 14 36.81 23.47 1.55
C GLU A 14 36.03 22.28 2.14
N VAL A 15 36.76 21.31 2.73
CA VAL A 15 36.21 20.19 3.51
C VAL A 15 35.49 20.68 4.76
N HIS A 16 36.05 21.69 5.44
CA HIS A 16 35.42 22.31 6.61
C HIS A 16 34.12 23.05 6.23
N SER A 17 34.08 23.69 5.05
CA SER A 17 32.88 24.40 4.56
C SER A 17 31.73 23.45 4.17
N ARG A 18 32.03 22.25 3.64
CA ARG A 18 31.04 21.21 3.33
C ARG A 18 30.49 20.56 4.61
N ARG A 19 31.35 20.24 5.58
CA ARG A 19 30.92 19.75 6.92
C ARG A 19 30.05 20.78 7.66
N ALA A 20 30.41 22.06 7.59
CA ALA A 20 29.62 23.14 8.22
C ALA A 20 28.27 23.42 7.53
N ARG A 21 28.12 23.11 6.23
CA ARG A 21 26.82 23.22 5.52
C ARG A 21 25.91 22.02 5.84
N LEU A 22 26.45 20.82 5.91
CA LEU A 22 25.71 19.61 6.32
C LEU A 22 25.23 19.70 7.78
N ALA A 23 26.05 20.25 8.69
CA ALA A 23 25.63 20.50 10.07
C ALA A 23 24.46 21.50 10.15
N ARG A 24 24.50 22.58 9.36
CA ARG A 24 23.41 23.57 9.29
C ARG A 24 22.09 23.00 8.72
N HIS A 25 22.16 21.99 7.87
CA HIS A 25 20.97 21.29 7.34
C HIS A 25 20.41 20.27 8.35
N GLY A 26 21.27 19.55 9.07
CA GLY A 26 20.85 18.73 10.21
C GLY A 26 20.10 19.54 11.29
N HIS A 27 20.57 20.77 11.58
CA HIS A 27 19.91 21.65 12.54
C HIS A 27 18.50 22.13 12.12
N ARG A 28 18.19 22.25 10.82
CA ARG A 28 16.83 22.58 10.37
C ARG A 28 15.88 21.40 10.54
N PHE A 29 16.36 20.19 10.24
CA PHE A 29 15.62 18.95 10.45
C PHE A 29 15.31 18.75 11.95
N ASP A 30 16.29 18.97 12.82
CA ASP A 30 16.13 18.92 14.28
C ASP A 30 15.18 20.00 14.81
N ARG A 31 15.13 21.19 14.18
CA ARG A 31 14.26 22.29 14.60
C ARG A 31 12.78 21.97 14.34
N LEU A 32 12.45 21.38 13.18
CA LEU A 32 11.09 20.92 12.88
C LEU A 32 10.67 19.75 13.78
N ALA A 33 11.58 18.82 14.07
CA ALA A 33 11.34 17.72 15.01
C ALA A 33 11.12 18.21 16.46
N ARG A 34 11.87 19.21 16.93
CA ARG A 34 11.72 19.77 18.28
C ARG A 34 10.41 20.55 18.47
N LEU A 35 9.93 21.25 17.44
CA LEU A 35 8.63 21.95 17.50
C LEU A 35 7.45 20.98 17.71
N ARG A 36 7.61 19.69 17.36
CA ARG A 36 6.61 18.64 17.63
C ARG A 36 6.50 18.24 19.10
N HIS A 37 7.58 18.26 19.87
CA HIS A 37 7.51 17.91 21.29
C HIS A 37 6.65 18.93 22.06
N LEU A 38 6.77 20.21 21.70
CA LEU A 38 6.00 21.29 22.28
C LEU A 38 4.56 21.33 21.77
N GLY A 39 4.32 21.02 20.48
CA GLY A 39 2.99 20.94 19.89
C GLY A 39 2.13 19.77 20.41
N ARG A 40 2.73 18.59 20.59
CA ARG A 40 2.05 17.40 21.16
C ARG A 40 1.71 17.60 22.64
N ALA A 41 2.62 18.20 23.43
CA ALA A 41 2.33 18.55 24.83
C ALA A 41 1.15 19.53 24.97
N ARG A 42 1.06 20.53 24.08
CA ARG A 42 -0.05 21.50 24.07
C ARG A 42 -1.38 20.90 23.61
N ARG A 43 -1.39 19.95 22.66
CA ARG A 43 -2.63 19.26 22.23
C ARG A 43 -3.11 18.24 23.28
N ALA A 44 -2.20 17.51 23.93
CA ALA A 44 -2.53 16.61 25.03
C ALA A 44 -3.08 17.35 26.28
N GLN A 45 -2.60 18.57 26.56
CA GLN A 45 -3.13 19.39 27.66
C GLN A 45 -4.50 20.03 27.37
N ARG A 46 -4.87 20.22 26.09
CA ARG A 46 -6.19 20.73 25.69
C ARG A 46 -7.28 19.65 25.63
N ALA A 47 -6.90 18.37 25.58
CA ALA A 47 -7.82 17.24 25.69
C ALA A 47 -8.04 16.87 27.18
N ARG A 48 -8.61 17.78 27.97
CA ARG A 48 -9.26 17.40 29.24
C ARG A 48 -10.75 17.14 28.94
N PRO A 49 -11.37 16.08 29.51
CA PRO A 49 -12.78 15.84 29.29
C PRO A 49 -13.58 16.99 29.90
N VAL A 50 -14.35 17.70 29.08
CA VAL A 50 -15.41 18.59 29.57
C VAL A 50 -16.47 17.66 30.15
N GLY A 51 -16.43 17.50 31.47
CA GLY A 51 -17.48 16.82 32.22
C GLY A 51 -18.78 17.58 32.03
N ASP A 52 -19.73 16.96 31.34
CA ASP A 52 -21.04 17.52 31.08
C ASP A 52 -21.83 17.66 32.39
N ARG A 53 -21.84 18.88 32.93
CA ARG A 53 -22.61 19.32 34.11
C ARG A 53 -24.05 19.70 33.74
N ARG A 54 -24.67 19.09 32.73
CA ARG A 54 -26.09 19.31 32.40
C ARG A 54 -26.90 18.02 32.29
N LEU A 55 -26.84 17.14 33.30
CA LEU A 55 -27.82 16.07 33.50
C LEU A 55 -28.08 15.72 34.98
N ARG A 56 -27.92 16.71 35.87
CA ARG A 56 -28.27 16.58 37.31
C ARG A 56 -29.25 17.66 37.76
N ARG A 57 -30.41 17.75 37.11
CA ARG A 57 -31.60 18.46 37.61
C ARG A 57 -32.90 17.81 37.09
N ALA A 58 -33.09 16.53 37.41
CA ALA A 58 -34.41 15.88 37.30
C ALA A 58 -34.42 14.58 38.11
N CYS A 59 -34.12 14.65 39.41
CA CYS A 59 -34.34 13.54 40.35
C CYS A 59 -34.30 14.09 41.76
N ARG A 60 -35.46 14.55 42.27
CA ARG A 60 -35.79 14.66 43.71
C ARG A 60 -37.24 15.16 43.84
N ARG A 61 -38.00 14.49 44.73
CA ARG A 61 -39.45 14.57 45.04
C ARG A 61 -40.22 13.46 44.28
N LEU A 62 -40.76 12.40 44.88
CA LEU A 62 -41.18 12.08 46.26
C LEU A 62 -41.07 10.57 46.57
N HIS A 63 -40.93 10.26 47.86
CA HIS A 63 -40.94 8.96 48.56
C HIS A 63 -42.40 8.43 48.78
N PRO A 64 -42.65 7.31 49.49
CA PRO A 64 -42.44 5.89 49.15
C PRO A 64 -43.77 5.07 49.33
N LEU A 65 -43.74 3.74 49.17
CA LEU A 65 -44.33 2.72 50.08
C LEU A 65 -44.33 1.33 49.42
N ARG A 66 -43.94 0.32 50.21
CA ARG A 66 -43.87 -1.13 49.90
C ARG A 66 -45.25 -1.82 50.17
N PRO A 67 -45.34 -3.17 50.28
CA PRO A 67 -45.41 -4.18 49.21
C PRO A 67 -46.66 -5.10 49.38
N GLY A 68 -46.97 -5.98 48.42
CA GLY A 68 -48.06 -6.96 48.63
C GLY A 68 -48.17 -8.02 47.54
N ALA A 69 -48.17 -9.28 47.99
CA ALA A 69 -48.29 -10.52 47.22
C ALA A 69 -49.65 -10.66 46.49
N HIS A 70 -49.73 -11.49 45.45
CA HIS A 70 -50.62 -12.67 45.44
C HIS A 70 -50.49 -13.53 44.17
N ARG A 71 -50.75 -14.83 44.41
CA ARG A 71 -50.79 -15.98 43.50
C ARG A 71 -51.96 -15.91 42.51
N GLY A 72 -51.86 -16.59 41.36
CA GLY A 72 -53.02 -16.86 40.50
C GLY A 72 -52.73 -17.78 39.32
N ARG A 73 -53.29 -19.00 39.35
CA ARG A 73 -53.15 -20.10 38.39
C ARG A 73 -54.02 -19.94 37.12
N CYS A 74 -53.58 -20.63 36.06
CA CYS A 74 -54.33 -21.42 35.05
C CYS A 74 -55.45 -20.79 34.19
N HIS A 75 -55.40 -21.01 32.87
CA HIS A 75 -56.37 -21.87 32.16
C HIS A 75 -55.90 -22.28 30.73
N ARG A 76 -56.28 -23.50 30.34
CA ARG A 76 -56.11 -24.17 29.03
C ARG A 76 -57.25 -23.82 28.05
N ALA A 77 -57.00 -23.96 26.75
CA ALA A 77 -57.83 -24.64 25.71
C ALA A 77 -57.09 -24.52 24.36
N ALA A 78 -56.64 -25.56 23.63
CA ALA A 78 -57.32 -26.69 22.98
C ALA A 78 -58.14 -26.32 21.73
N GLY A 79 -57.77 -26.87 20.56
CA GLY A 79 -58.67 -27.01 19.40
C GLY A 79 -58.02 -26.92 18.01
N ASP A 80 -57.54 -28.05 17.48
CA ASP A 80 -57.48 -28.38 16.02
C ASP A 80 -58.76 -29.20 15.72
N PRO A 81 -59.37 -29.21 14.51
CA PRO A 81 -58.95 -30.17 13.48
C PRO A 81 -59.20 -29.80 11.99
N ARG A 82 -58.19 -30.11 11.16
CA ARG A 82 -58.20 -31.02 9.98
C ARG A 82 -58.98 -30.75 8.67
N GLN A 83 -58.32 -31.28 7.62
CA GLN A 83 -58.75 -31.84 6.32
C GLN A 83 -58.63 -30.89 5.10
N GLY A 84 -58.02 -31.26 3.96
CA GLY A 84 -57.34 -32.51 3.57
C GLY A 84 -57.14 -32.61 2.04
N GLY A 85 -56.03 -33.26 1.64
CA GLY A 85 -55.87 -34.02 0.38
C GLY A 85 -55.31 -33.26 -0.84
N ARG A 86 -54.62 -33.88 -1.81
CA ARG A 86 -53.87 -35.16 -1.96
C ARG A 86 -53.36 -35.21 -3.42
N GLY A 87 -52.21 -35.88 -3.66
CA GLY A 87 -51.81 -36.44 -4.98
C GLY A 87 -50.40 -36.01 -5.39
N ARG A 88 -49.30 -36.79 -5.34
CA ARG A 88 -48.90 -38.15 -5.80
C ARG A 88 -48.25 -38.19 -7.19
N GLY A 89 -47.03 -38.77 -7.23
CA GLY A 89 -46.40 -39.48 -8.37
C GLY A 89 -45.32 -38.66 -9.10
N GLY A 90 -44.11 -39.14 -9.41
CA GLY A 90 -43.47 -40.44 -9.24
C GLY A 90 -42.02 -40.39 -9.76
N CYS A 91 -41.14 -41.25 -9.23
CA CYS A 91 -39.78 -41.49 -9.74
C CYS A 91 -39.77 -42.71 -10.68
N PRO A 92 -38.87 -42.74 -11.69
CA PRO A 92 -38.44 -43.99 -12.29
C PRO A 92 -36.92 -44.23 -12.20
N HIS A 93 -36.59 -45.50 -11.95
CA HIS A 93 -35.29 -46.15 -12.13
C HIS A 93 -34.87 -46.28 -13.62
N ARG A 94 -33.56 -46.16 -13.92
CA ARG A 94 -32.76 -46.98 -14.88
C ARG A 94 -31.28 -46.95 -14.45
N ARG A 95 -30.68 -48.03 -13.93
CA ARG A 95 -29.97 -49.17 -14.57
C ARG A 95 -28.82 -48.84 -15.55
N ARG A 96 -27.60 -49.17 -15.07
CA ARG A 96 -26.44 -49.84 -15.73
C ARG A 96 -25.82 -49.23 -17.00
N SER A 97 -24.52 -48.89 -16.92
CA SER A 97 -23.47 -49.68 -17.60
C SER A 97 -22.07 -49.33 -17.10
N ARG A 98 -21.37 -50.35 -16.58
CA ARG A 98 -19.92 -50.39 -16.43
C ARG A 98 -19.28 -50.43 -17.82
N ARG A 99 -18.24 -49.63 -18.09
CA ARG A 99 -17.16 -50.01 -19.00
C ARG A 99 -15.82 -49.67 -18.36
N ARG A 100 -15.11 -50.73 -17.98
CA ARG A 100 -13.68 -50.74 -17.77
C ARG A 100 -13.03 -50.87 -19.15
N HIS A 101 -12.04 -50.06 -19.45
CA HIS A 101 -10.93 -50.48 -20.32
C HIS A 101 -9.62 -49.99 -19.72
N ARG A 102 -8.84 -50.97 -19.27
CA ARG A 102 -7.38 -50.91 -19.10
C ARG A 102 -6.72 -51.12 -20.47
N ALA A 103 -5.43 -50.81 -20.49
CA ALA A 103 -4.41 -50.99 -21.53
C ALA A 103 -4.20 -49.74 -22.40
N GLY A 104 -2.98 -49.27 -22.66
CA GLY A 104 -1.69 -49.88 -22.37
C GLY A 104 -0.55 -48.87 -22.49
N LEU A 105 0.54 -49.22 -21.80
CA LEU A 105 1.87 -48.68 -21.97
C LEU A 105 2.32 -48.85 -23.43
N HIS A 106 2.76 -47.79 -24.08
CA HIS A 106 3.81 -47.89 -25.09
C HIS A 106 4.72 -46.66 -25.02
N ARG A 107 5.97 -46.94 -24.66
CA ARG A 107 7.13 -46.07 -24.85
C ARG A 107 7.37 -45.95 -26.35
N HIS A 108 7.50 -44.72 -26.86
CA HIS A 108 8.35 -44.46 -28.02
C HIS A 108 9.08 -43.13 -27.83
N ARG A 109 10.41 -43.26 -27.81
CA ARG A 109 11.39 -42.19 -27.96
C ARG A 109 11.36 -41.71 -29.40
N HIS A 110 11.34 -40.39 -29.61
CA HIS A 110 12.00 -39.59 -30.66
C HIS A 110 11.65 -38.13 -30.25
N GLY A 111 12.56 -37.22 -29.91
CA GLY A 111 13.80 -36.90 -30.58
C GLY A 111 13.51 -35.89 -31.68
N HIS A 112 13.24 -34.63 -31.33
CA HIS A 112 13.48 -33.50 -32.24
C HIS A 112 13.60 -32.16 -31.50
N HIS A 113 14.70 -31.49 -31.83
CA HIS A 113 15.06 -30.11 -31.50
C HIS A 113 14.04 -29.09 -32.00
N GLY A 114 13.83 -28.02 -31.22
CA GLY A 114 13.13 -26.82 -31.64
C GLY A 114 13.21 -25.75 -30.56
N GLY A 115 14.02 -24.72 -30.81
CA GLY A 115 14.51 -23.74 -29.84
C GLY A 115 13.49 -23.10 -28.90
N ARG A 116 13.71 -23.29 -27.59
CA ARG A 116 13.26 -22.37 -26.55
C ARG A 116 14.33 -21.27 -26.42
N GLN A 117 14.16 -20.17 -27.14
CA GLN A 117 14.85 -18.94 -26.78
C GLN A 117 13.97 -18.26 -25.72
N GLY A 118 14.27 -18.57 -24.46
CA GLY A 118 13.78 -17.80 -23.34
C GLY A 118 14.34 -16.40 -23.43
N LEU A 119 13.47 -15.41 -23.60
CA LEU A 119 13.79 -14.02 -23.31
C LEU A 119 13.82 -13.86 -21.79
N GLN A 120 14.88 -14.35 -21.17
CA GLN A 120 15.28 -14.02 -19.80
C GLN A 120 16.73 -13.54 -19.87
N GLY A 121 16.91 -12.32 -20.34
CA GLY A 121 18.12 -11.57 -19.99
C GLY A 121 18.00 -11.14 -18.52
N PRO A 122 19.06 -11.27 -17.70
CA PRO A 122 19.04 -10.73 -16.35
C PRO A 122 19.16 -9.21 -16.48
N GLY A 123 18.03 -8.51 -16.37
CA GLY A 123 18.04 -7.07 -16.10
C GLY A 123 18.77 -6.80 -14.76
N PRO A 124 19.35 -5.60 -14.58
CA PRO A 124 20.03 -5.24 -13.35
C PRO A 124 19.05 -5.35 -12.18
N ARG A 125 19.42 -6.15 -11.16
CA ARG A 125 18.58 -6.35 -9.97
C ARG A 125 18.47 -5.03 -9.19
N VAL A 126 17.27 -4.45 -9.10
CA VAL A 126 16.89 -3.64 -7.93
C VAL A 126 17.01 -4.58 -6.74
N THR A 127 18.03 -4.38 -5.92
CA THR A 127 18.45 -5.38 -4.95
C THR A 127 17.59 -5.34 -3.69
N ASP A 128 17.14 -6.50 -3.22
CA ASP A 128 16.81 -6.77 -1.80
C ASP A 128 18.07 -6.68 -0.88
N GLY A 129 19.22 -6.26 -1.41
CA GLY A 129 20.50 -6.11 -0.75
C GLY A 129 20.79 -4.65 -0.36
N ALA A 130 21.23 -4.47 0.88
CA ALA A 130 21.47 -3.18 1.52
C ALA A 130 22.46 -2.30 0.73
N PRO A 131 22.01 -1.15 0.20
CA PRO A 131 22.92 -0.18 -0.36
C PRO A 131 23.81 0.41 0.74
N GLY A 132 25.09 0.68 0.44
CA GLY A 132 26.04 1.24 1.40
C GLY A 132 25.52 2.48 2.14
N ARG A 133 26.00 2.68 3.38
CA ARG A 133 25.51 3.70 4.34
C ARG A 133 25.28 5.06 3.68
N ALA A 134 24.03 5.50 3.65
CA ALA A 134 23.63 6.76 3.04
C ALA A 134 23.92 7.97 3.94
N SER A 135 24.27 9.10 3.32
CA SER A 135 24.50 10.37 4.02
C SER A 135 23.28 11.30 4.00
N GLY A 136 22.27 11.02 3.18
CA GLY A 136 21.05 11.82 2.97
C GLY A 136 19.79 11.25 3.66
N PRO A 137 18.60 11.77 3.32
CA PRO A 137 17.33 11.24 3.81
C PRO A 137 16.93 9.94 3.11
N LEU A 138 15.98 9.21 3.70
CA LEU A 138 15.20 8.18 2.99
C LEU A 138 13.84 8.79 2.64
N VAL A 139 13.45 8.73 1.37
CA VAL A 139 12.11 9.13 0.92
C VAL A 139 11.36 7.88 0.45
N VAL A 140 10.19 7.64 1.01
CA VAL A 140 9.32 6.52 0.64
C VAL A 140 8.03 7.08 0.06
N LEU A 141 7.69 6.69 -1.16
CA LEU A 141 6.50 7.13 -1.87
C LEU A 141 5.47 6.00 -1.95
N ASP A 142 4.18 6.32 -1.84
CA ASP A 142 3.16 5.47 -2.46
C ASP A 142 3.26 5.55 -3.99
N ALA A 143 2.72 4.54 -4.69
CA ALA A 143 2.64 4.55 -6.14
C ALA A 143 1.38 5.21 -6.68
N ASP A 144 0.23 4.56 -6.49
CA ASP A 144 -1.04 4.98 -7.07
C ASP A 144 -1.42 6.37 -6.53
N SER A 145 -1.91 7.26 -7.40
CA SER A 145 -2.27 8.64 -7.05
C SER A 145 -1.14 9.48 -6.38
N THR A 146 0.11 9.01 -6.39
CA THR A 146 1.28 9.66 -5.76
C THR A 146 2.48 9.68 -6.70
N LEU A 147 3.15 8.53 -6.91
CA LEU A 147 4.26 8.41 -7.87
C LEU A 147 3.76 8.47 -9.31
N ILE A 148 2.64 7.78 -9.57
CA ILE A 148 1.88 7.84 -10.82
C ILE A 148 0.53 8.51 -10.56
N ARG A 149 -0.09 9.04 -11.60
CA ARG A 149 -1.38 9.75 -11.48
C ARG A 149 -2.59 8.82 -11.54
N GLU A 150 -2.38 7.62 -12.08
CA GLU A 150 -3.42 6.61 -12.27
C GLU A 150 -3.45 5.62 -11.10
N GLU A 151 -4.52 4.82 -11.04
CA GLU A 151 -4.63 3.64 -10.19
C GLU A 151 -4.22 2.41 -11.02
N ALA A 152 -3.11 1.75 -10.69
CA ALA A 152 -2.53 0.68 -11.50
C ALA A 152 -3.50 -0.47 -11.80
N ILE A 153 -4.38 -0.79 -10.84
CA ILE A 153 -5.39 -1.85 -11.02
C ILE A 153 -6.52 -1.44 -11.97
N GLU A 154 -6.86 -0.15 -12.05
CA GLU A 154 -7.93 0.34 -12.92
C GLU A 154 -7.52 0.25 -14.39
N LEU A 155 -6.23 0.47 -14.68
CA LEU A 155 -5.67 0.28 -16.03
C LEU A 155 -5.84 -1.16 -16.52
N LEU A 156 -5.66 -2.15 -15.63
CA LEU A 156 -5.89 -3.57 -15.94
C LEU A 156 -7.39 -3.91 -15.98
N ALA A 157 -8.17 -3.33 -15.07
CA ALA A 157 -9.60 -3.57 -14.99
C ALA A 157 -10.34 -3.08 -16.23
N GLU A 158 -9.90 -1.97 -16.83
CA GLU A 158 -10.44 -1.46 -18.09
C GLU A 158 -10.25 -2.47 -19.23
N ALA A 159 -9.05 -3.04 -19.36
CA ALA A 159 -8.79 -4.08 -20.35
C ALA A 159 -9.57 -5.38 -20.09
N ALA A 160 -9.88 -5.69 -18.82
CA ALA A 160 -10.81 -6.78 -18.46
C ALA A 160 -12.30 -6.44 -18.65
N GLY A 161 -12.66 -5.19 -18.99
CA GLY A 161 -14.05 -4.74 -19.00
C GLY A 161 -14.71 -4.73 -17.61
N SER A 162 -13.91 -4.70 -16.55
CA SER A 162 -14.35 -4.82 -15.15
C SER A 162 -14.17 -3.53 -14.33
N LEU A 163 -13.81 -2.41 -14.97
CA LEU A 163 -13.53 -1.12 -14.33
C LEU A 163 -14.64 -0.68 -13.35
N ALA A 164 -15.91 -0.78 -13.75
CA ALA A 164 -17.04 -0.40 -12.91
C ALA A 164 -17.14 -1.25 -11.63
N HIS A 165 -16.83 -2.54 -11.73
CA HIS A 165 -16.81 -3.43 -10.57
C HIS A 165 -15.64 -3.11 -9.64
N VAL A 166 -14.45 -2.88 -10.20
CA VAL A 166 -13.27 -2.51 -9.43
C VAL A 166 -13.48 -1.20 -8.68
N ALA A 167 -14.04 -0.18 -9.33
CA ALA A 167 -14.38 1.10 -8.69
C ALA A 167 -15.35 0.92 -7.51
N LEU A 168 -16.40 0.09 -7.67
CA LEU A 168 -17.35 -0.22 -6.60
C LEU A 168 -16.68 -0.88 -5.39
N VAL A 169 -15.77 -1.84 -5.63
CA VAL A 169 -15.05 -2.54 -4.56
C VAL A 169 -14.05 -1.61 -3.86
N THR A 170 -13.37 -0.74 -4.62
CA THR A 170 -12.47 0.30 -4.06
C THR A 170 -13.24 1.25 -3.14
N GLU A 171 -14.41 1.72 -3.57
CA GLU A 171 -15.29 2.59 -2.75
C GLU A 171 -15.69 1.93 -1.43
N ARG A 172 -16.11 0.66 -1.47
CA ARG A 172 -16.48 -0.12 -0.27
C ARG A 172 -15.30 -0.28 0.69
N ALA A 173 -14.10 -0.53 0.16
CA ALA A 173 -12.89 -0.62 0.98
C ALA A 173 -12.53 0.71 1.63
N MET A 174 -12.67 1.82 0.90
CA MET A 174 -12.42 3.16 1.44
C MET A 174 -13.43 3.57 2.53
N ARG A 175 -14.64 3.02 2.52
CA ARG A 175 -15.64 3.17 3.59
C ARG A 175 -15.40 2.26 4.79
N GLY A 176 -14.41 1.38 4.73
CA GLY A 176 -14.10 0.40 5.77
C GLY A 176 -15.08 -0.78 5.81
N GLU A 177 -15.89 -0.97 4.77
CA GLU A 177 -16.82 -2.11 4.65
C GLU A 177 -16.10 -3.40 4.26
N LEU A 178 -14.91 -3.28 3.66
CA LEU A 178 -14.03 -4.38 3.27
C LEU A 178 -12.63 -4.14 3.83
N ASP A 179 -12.02 -5.20 4.36
CA ASP A 179 -10.60 -5.16 4.66
C ASP A 179 -9.78 -5.02 3.37
N PHE A 180 -8.60 -4.40 3.46
CA PHE A 180 -7.78 -4.10 2.29
C PHE A 180 -7.40 -5.37 1.50
N ALA A 181 -7.05 -6.45 2.19
CA ALA A 181 -6.61 -7.69 1.57
C ALA A 181 -7.77 -8.40 0.84
N ALA A 182 -8.98 -8.38 1.41
CA ALA A 182 -10.19 -8.87 0.77
C ALA A 182 -10.57 -8.01 -0.45
N SER A 183 -10.55 -6.69 -0.30
CA SER A 183 -10.78 -5.75 -1.42
C SER A 183 -9.78 -5.97 -2.55
N LEU A 184 -8.49 -6.14 -2.25
CA LEU A 184 -7.48 -6.42 -3.27
C LEU A 184 -7.74 -7.74 -3.97
N ARG A 185 -8.02 -8.82 -3.22
CA ARG A 185 -8.32 -10.13 -3.81
C ARG A 185 -9.57 -10.09 -4.69
N GLU A 186 -10.62 -9.39 -4.27
CA GLU A 186 -11.86 -9.23 -5.04
C GLU A 186 -11.61 -8.47 -6.34
N ARG A 187 -10.85 -7.37 -6.30
CA ARG A 187 -10.47 -6.62 -7.51
C ARG A 187 -9.54 -7.41 -8.43
N VAL A 188 -8.56 -8.13 -7.89
CA VAL A 188 -7.64 -8.94 -8.70
C VAL A 188 -8.36 -10.12 -9.35
N ALA A 189 -9.38 -10.68 -8.70
CA ALA A 189 -10.18 -11.76 -9.28
C ALA A 189 -10.86 -11.37 -10.60
N THR A 190 -11.18 -10.09 -10.81
CA THR A 190 -11.78 -9.62 -12.07
C THR A 190 -10.81 -9.63 -13.25
N LEU A 191 -9.51 -9.79 -13.00
CA LEU A 191 -8.46 -9.81 -14.01
C LEU A 191 -8.19 -11.22 -14.56
N ALA A 192 -8.86 -12.25 -14.02
CA ALA A 192 -8.64 -13.64 -14.42
C ALA A 192 -8.85 -13.86 -15.92
N GLY A 193 -7.89 -14.53 -16.55
CA GLY A 193 -7.91 -14.87 -17.98
C GLY A 193 -7.29 -13.82 -18.91
N LEU A 194 -6.99 -12.62 -18.42
CA LEU A 194 -6.25 -11.63 -19.21
C LEU A 194 -4.89 -12.17 -19.65
N ASP A 195 -4.51 -11.89 -20.89
CA ASP A 195 -3.17 -12.18 -21.40
C ASP A 195 -2.15 -11.21 -20.77
N VAL A 196 -0.97 -11.71 -20.40
CA VAL A 196 0.08 -10.87 -19.79
C VAL A 196 0.56 -9.72 -20.68
N ALA A 197 0.28 -9.77 -21.99
CA ALA A 197 0.53 -8.66 -22.91
C ALA A 197 -0.13 -7.34 -22.44
N VAL A 198 -1.28 -7.42 -21.75
CA VAL A 198 -2.00 -6.25 -21.20
C VAL A 198 -1.14 -5.44 -20.22
N LEU A 199 -0.17 -6.07 -19.55
CA LEU A 199 0.72 -5.40 -18.61
C LEU A 199 1.61 -4.39 -19.34
N ALA A 200 1.99 -4.66 -20.59
CA ALA A 200 2.76 -3.71 -21.39
C ALA A 200 1.94 -2.47 -21.75
N GLU A 201 0.70 -2.68 -22.19
CA GLU A 201 -0.22 -1.59 -22.53
C GLU A 201 -0.54 -0.72 -21.30
N ALA A 202 -0.78 -1.34 -20.15
CA ALA A 202 -1.00 -0.62 -18.90
C ALA A 202 0.22 0.24 -18.51
N ARG A 203 1.45 -0.28 -18.67
CA ARG A 203 2.68 0.48 -18.37
C ARG A 203 2.87 1.70 -19.25
N GLU A 204 2.47 1.65 -20.52
CA GLU A 204 2.58 2.79 -21.44
C GLU A 204 1.64 3.94 -21.04
N ARG A 205 0.55 3.61 -20.34
CA ARG A 205 -0.44 4.59 -19.85
C ARG A 205 -0.10 5.19 -18.49
N MET A 206 0.89 4.63 -17.77
CA MET A 206 1.31 5.14 -16.48
C MET A 206 2.05 6.47 -16.65
N THR A 207 1.49 7.53 -16.09
CA THR A 207 2.12 8.85 -16.12
C THR A 207 2.78 9.15 -14.78
N PRO A 208 4.10 9.33 -14.73
CA PRO A 208 4.77 9.84 -13.55
C PRO A 208 4.22 11.21 -13.14
N THR A 209 4.05 11.43 -11.84
CA THR A 209 3.62 12.71 -11.29
C THR A 209 4.66 13.80 -11.57
N PRO A 210 4.26 15.02 -11.96
CA PRO A 210 5.18 16.15 -12.15
C PRO A 210 6.11 16.34 -10.93
N GLY A 211 7.35 16.75 -11.16
CA GLY A 211 8.32 16.97 -10.09
C GLY A 211 9.02 15.70 -9.56
N LEU A 212 8.63 14.50 -10.02
CA LEU A 212 9.21 13.24 -9.54
C LEU A 212 10.69 13.11 -9.90
N GLY A 213 11.07 13.49 -11.13
CA GLY A 213 12.45 13.42 -11.59
C GLY A 213 13.36 14.34 -10.77
N GLU A 214 12.92 15.57 -10.52
CA GLU A 214 13.61 16.54 -9.67
C GLU A 214 13.73 16.03 -8.24
N LEU A 215 12.67 15.42 -7.71
CA LEU A 215 12.68 14.84 -6.37
C LEU A 215 13.74 13.73 -6.25
N ILE A 216 13.74 12.78 -7.18
CA ILE A 216 14.71 11.67 -7.21
C ILE A 216 16.13 12.22 -7.30
N ALA A 217 16.40 13.09 -8.28
CA ALA A 217 17.71 13.68 -8.49
C ALA A 217 18.19 14.45 -7.26
N GLY A 218 17.32 15.25 -6.63
CA GLY A 218 17.65 16.02 -5.43
C GLY A 218 17.95 15.14 -4.22
N VAL A 219 17.22 14.04 -4.04
CA VAL A 219 17.46 13.07 -2.96
C VAL A 219 18.81 12.36 -3.16
N HIS A 220 19.09 11.89 -4.37
CA HIS A 220 20.38 11.25 -4.69
C HIS A 220 21.56 12.21 -4.57
N ALA A 221 21.41 13.45 -5.03
CA ALA A 221 22.44 14.48 -4.90
C ALA A 221 22.77 14.80 -3.42
N ALA A 222 21.80 14.61 -2.52
CA ALA A 222 22.01 14.71 -1.06
C ALA A 222 22.62 13.44 -0.44
N GLY A 223 22.93 12.42 -1.25
CA GLY A 223 23.38 11.09 -0.82
C GLY A 223 22.30 10.30 -0.09
N GLY A 224 21.03 10.60 -0.37
CA GLY A 224 19.86 9.91 0.16
C GLY A 224 19.44 8.70 -0.66
N ARG A 225 18.32 8.12 -0.27
CA ARG A 225 17.67 6.99 -0.95
C ARG A 225 16.21 7.30 -1.17
N ILE A 226 15.66 6.81 -2.28
CA ILE A 226 14.25 6.96 -2.61
C ILE A 226 13.66 5.65 -3.10
N GLY A 227 12.48 5.30 -2.60
CA GLY A 227 11.81 4.07 -2.97
C GLY A 227 10.30 4.21 -3.01
N VAL A 228 9.65 3.23 -3.63
CA VAL A 228 8.19 3.16 -3.78
C VAL A 228 7.64 1.91 -3.10
N VAL A 229 6.63 2.09 -2.24
CA VAL A 229 5.88 0.99 -1.63
C VAL A 229 4.40 1.10 -1.93
N SER A 230 3.83 0.07 -2.56
CA SER A 230 2.51 0.16 -3.19
C SER A 230 1.63 -1.06 -2.89
N GLY A 231 0.32 -0.82 -2.90
CA GLY A 231 -0.70 -1.87 -2.98
C GLY A 231 -0.97 -2.37 -4.41
N GLY A 232 -0.33 -1.78 -5.42
CA GLY A 232 -0.35 -2.20 -6.82
C GLY A 232 0.58 -3.39 -7.09
N PHE A 233 1.14 -3.48 -8.29
CA PHE A 233 1.78 -4.70 -8.79
C PHE A 233 3.21 -4.49 -9.30
N HIS A 234 4.10 -5.40 -8.94
CA HIS A 234 5.50 -5.42 -9.40
C HIS A 234 5.61 -5.48 -10.93
N GLU A 235 4.70 -6.20 -11.59
CA GLU A 235 4.67 -6.34 -13.04
C GLU A 235 4.49 -5.01 -13.78
N LEU A 236 3.97 -3.99 -13.09
CA LEU A 236 3.82 -2.63 -13.61
C LEU A 236 4.89 -1.70 -13.05
N LEU A 237 5.21 -1.80 -11.76
CA LEU A 237 6.08 -0.86 -11.06
C LEU A 237 7.57 -1.12 -11.24
N ASP A 238 8.03 -2.37 -11.36
CA ASP A 238 9.47 -2.67 -11.46
C ASP A 238 10.12 -1.98 -12.67
N PRO A 239 9.55 -2.05 -13.90
CA PRO A 239 10.12 -1.35 -15.05
C PRO A 239 10.11 0.17 -14.90
N LEU A 240 9.09 0.71 -14.22
CA LEU A 240 9.00 2.15 -13.95
C LEU A 240 10.06 2.58 -12.93
N ALA A 241 10.23 1.82 -11.86
CA ALA A 241 11.21 2.05 -10.81
C ALA A 241 12.64 2.00 -11.37
N GLU A 242 12.95 1.01 -12.21
CA GLU A 242 14.24 0.90 -12.90
C GLU A 242 14.50 2.11 -13.81
N ARG A 243 13.53 2.49 -14.64
CA ARG A 243 13.65 3.63 -15.55
C ARG A 243 13.86 4.96 -14.81
N LEU A 244 13.24 5.11 -13.65
CA LEU A 244 13.35 6.30 -12.80
C LEU A 244 14.59 6.27 -11.89
N GLY A 245 15.28 5.13 -11.78
CA GLY A 245 16.44 4.95 -10.92
C GLY A 245 16.10 4.89 -9.42
N LEU A 246 14.94 4.36 -9.04
CA LEU A 246 14.60 4.18 -7.63
C LEU A 246 15.52 3.15 -6.95
N ASP A 247 15.83 3.37 -5.68
CA ASP A 247 16.67 2.47 -4.89
C ASP A 247 15.90 1.24 -4.38
N PHE A 248 14.59 1.40 -4.14
CA PHE A 248 13.73 0.36 -3.58
C PHE A 248 12.37 0.34 -4.26
N CYS A 249 11.81 -0.86 -4.40
CA CYS A 249 10.46 -1.11 -4.87
C CYS A 249 9.83 -2.25 -4.06
N ARG A 250 8.61 -2.07 -3.55
CA ARG A 250 7.81 -3.15 -2.96
C ARG A 250 6.36 -3.00 -3.39
N ALA A 251 5.80 -4.07 -3.94
CA ALA A 251 4.43 -4.12 -4.40
C ALA A 251 3.87 -5.55 -4.23
N ASN A 252 2.61 -5.77 -4.59
CA ASN A 252 2.06 -7.12 -4.71
C ASN A 252 2.55 -7.77 -6.01
N ARG A 253 2.43 -9.10 -6.12
CA ARG A 253 2.70 -9.83 -7.37
C ARG A 253 1.43 -10.43 -7.92
N LEU A 254 1.19 -10.31 -9.22
CA LEU A 254 0.10 -11.02 -9.87
C LEU A 254 0.53 -12.47 -10.14
N GLU A 255 -0.33 -13.43 -9.80
CA GLU A 255 -0.07 -14.83 -10.16
C GLU A 255 -0.38 -15.03 -11.65
N VAL A 256 0.58 -15.63 -12.35
CA VAL A 256 0.53 -15.92 -13.79
C VAL A 256 0.64 -17.41 -14.03
N ASP A 257 -0.26 -17.96 -14.84
CA ASP A 257 -0.20 -19.33 -15.33
C ASP A 257 -0.45 -19.37 -16.84
N GLY A 258 0.39 -20.10 -17.58
CA GLY A 258 0.25 -20.24 -19.04
C GLY A 258 0.25 -18.92 -19.83
N GLY A 259 0.92 -17.86 -19.32
CA GLY A 259 0.91 -16.53 -19.96
C GLY A 259 -0.37 -15.72 -19.71
N ARG A 260 -1.19 -16.11 -18.72
CA ARG A 260 -2.42 -15.41 -18.35
C ARG A 260 -2.47 -15.12 -16.86
N LEU A 261 -3.14 -14.04 -16.50
CA LEU A 261 -3.44 -13.72 -15.11
C LEU A 261 -4.44 -14.73 -14.55
N THR A 262 -4.17 -15.28 -13.37
CA THR A 262 -5.07 -16.25 -12.72
C THR A 262 -6.21 -15.59 -11.94
N GLY A 263 -6.11 -14.28 -11.72
CA GLY A 263 -6.97 -13.52 -10.81
C GLY A 263 -6.61 -13.69 -9.33
N ARG A 264 -5.37 -14.07 -9.03
CA ARG A 264 -4.84 -14.14 -7.65
C ARG A 264 -3.57 -13.31 -7.49
N VAL A 265 -3.30 -12.96 -6.24
CA VAL A 265 -2.04 -12.33 -5.82
C VAL A 265 -1.09 -13.43 -5.33
N ASP A 266 0.16 -13.38 -5.76
CA ASP A 266 1.24 -14.25 -5.29
C ASP A 266 1.97 -13.62 -4.10
N GLY A 267 2.25 -14.42 -3.08
CA GLY A 267 2.96 -13.99 -1.88
C GLY A 267 2.16 -13.13 -0.88
N PRO A 268 2.86 -12.47 0.06
CA PRO A 268 2.22 -11.64 1.08
C PRO A 268 1.68 -10.33 0.47
N ILE A 269 0.53 -9.87 0.98
CA ILE A 269 -0.09 -8.63 0.55
C ILE A 269 0.58 -7.43 1.24
N VAL A 270 0.96 -6.43 0.46
CA VAL A 270 1.47 -5.14 0.93
C VAL A 270 0.28 -4.27 1.36
N ASP A 271 -0.10 -4.41 2.63
CA ASP A 271 -1.10 -3.58 3.29
C ASP A 271 -0.46 -2.38 4.02
N ALA A 272 -1.25 -1.64 4.81
CA ALA A 272 -0.77 -0.49 5.56
C ALA A 272 0.39 -0.82 6.52
N HIS A 273 0.38 -2.03 7.12
CA HIS A 273 1.48 -2.49 7.97
C HIS A 273 2.70 -2.85 7.11
N GLY A 274 2.50 -3.49 5.96
CA GLY A 274 3.54 -3.78 4.98
C GLY A 274 4.25 -2.51 4.49
N LYS A 275 3.52 -1.41 4.26
CA LYS A 275 4.09 -0.10 3.91
C LYS A 275 4.95 0.49 5.03
N ALA A 276 4.47 0.46 6.27
CA ALA A 276 5.22 0.92 7.43
C ALA A 276 6.48 0.07 7.69
N ALA A 277 6.36 -1.25 7.53
CA ALA A 277 7.48 -2.18 7.66
C ALA A 277 8.56 -1.93 6.59
N ALA A 278 8.15 -1.68 5.34
CA ALA A 278 9.08 -1.34 4.26
C ALA A 278 9.94 -0.12 4.59
N LEU A 279 9.33 0.93 5.14
CA LEU A 279 10.07 2.12 5.58
C LEU A 279 11.13 1.78 6.64
N ASP A 280 10.77 0.97 7.64
CA ASP A 280 11.71 0.55 8.69
C ASP A 280 12.85 -0.30 8.14
N GLU A 281 12.52 -1.26 7.28
CA GLU A 281 13.48 -2.17 6.66
C GLU A 281 14.47 -1.40 5.77
N TRP A 282 13.99 -0.49 4.92
CA TRP A 282 14.85 0.28 4.01
C TRP A 282 15.69 1.33 4.76
N ALA A 283 15.16 1.90 5.84
CA ALA A 283 15.92 2.78 6.71
C ALA A 283 17.08 2.02 7.36
N ALA A 284 16.81 0.83 7.90
CA ALA A 284 17.82 -0.04 8.49
C ALA A 284 18.87 -0.48 7.45
N ALA A 285 18.43 -0.98 6.29
CA ALA A 285 19.30 -1.42 5.20
C ALA A 285 20.22 -0.30 4.70
N SER A 286 19.72 0.93 4.63
CA SER A 286 20.50 2.09 4.18
C SER A 286 21.36 2.73 5.27
N GLY A 287 21.27 2.26 6.52
CA GLY A 287 21.89 2.90 7.68
C GLY A 287 21.37 4.31 7.98
N ILE A 288 20.13 4.61 7.57
CA ILE A 288 19.47 5.91 7.75
C ILE A 288 18.60 5.82 9.02
N PRO A 289 18.83 6.66 10.04
CA PRO A 289 17.98 6.64 11.23
C PRO A 289 16.57 7.15 10.90
N LEU A 290 15.54 6.59 11.54
CA LEU A 290 14.13 6.96 11.30
C LEU A 290 13.86 8.47 11.35
N ARG A 291 14.59 9.21 12.21
CA ARG A 291 14.53 10.68 12.27
C ARG A 291 14.92 11.40 10.98
N ARG A 292 15.36 10.70 9.92
CA ARG A 292 15.72 11.24 8.60
C ARG A 292 14.89 10.62 7.47
N THR A 293 13.73 10.06 7.81
CA THR A 293 12.81 9.43 6.85
C THR A 293 11.67 10.38 6.51
N VAL A 294 11.25 10.34 5.26
CA VAL A 294 10.06 11.02 4.76
C VAL A 294 9.19 9.98 4.07
N ALA A 295 7.90 10.01 4.35
CA ALA A 295 6.90 9.21 3.67
C ALA A 295 5.92 10.14 2.96
N VAL A 296 5.51 9.79 1.74
CA VAL A 296 4.55 10.55 0.94
C VAL A 296 3.47 9.60 0.45
N GLY A 297 2.21 9.97 0.62
CA GLY A 297 1.07 9.19 0.16
C GLY A 297 -0.23 10.00 0.19
N ASP A 298 -1.26 9.50 -0.47
CA ASP A 298 -2.57 10.15 -0.62
C ASP A 298 -3.70 9.44 0.16
N GLY A 299 -3.49 8.15 0.47
CA GLY A 299 -4.52 7.22 0.86
C GLY A 299 -4.52 6.82 2.33
N ALA A 300 -5.65 6.28 2.80
CA ALA A 300 -5.80 5.84 4.19
C ALA A 300 -4.89 4.63 4.51
N ASN A 301 -4.55 3.83 3.49
CA ASN A 301 -3.57 2.75 3.53
C ASN A 301 -2.14 3.24 3.82
N ASP A 302 -1.84 4.53 3.63
CA ASP A 302 -0.51 5.09 3.90
C ASP A 302 -0.35 5.60 5.32
N LEU A 303 -1.44 5.77 6.07
CA LEU A 303 -1.43 6.43 7.37
C LEU A 303 -0.38 5.86 8.33
N LEU A 304 -0.25 4.54 8.41
CA LEU A 304 0.75 3.90 9.27
C LEU A 304 2.18 4.22 8.85
N MET A 305 2.46 4.25 7.54
CA MET A 305 3.76 4.64 7.00
C MET A 305 4.05 6.13 7.25
N LEU A 306 3.06 7.00 7.02
CA LEU A 306 3.15 8.44 7.25
C LEU A 306 3.37 8.79 8.73
N GLU A 307 2.71 8.07 9.63
CA GLU A 307 2.88 8.21 11.08
C GLU A 307 4.22 7.68 11.56
N ARG A 308 4.74 6.63 10.91
CA ARG A 308 6.03 6.02 11.23
C ARG A 308 7.22 6.90 10.82
N ALA A 309 7.11 7.57 9.67
CA ALA A 309 8.16 8.43 9.15
C ALA A 309 8.43 9.65 10.05
N ALA A 310 9.66 10.17 10.01
CA ALA A 310 9.94 11.45 10.66
C ALA A 310 9.14 12.59 10.02
N LEU A 311 8.87 12.54 8.72
CA LEU A 311 7.95 13.46 8.05
C LEU A 311 7.02 12.70 7.12
N GLY A 312 5.80 12.44 7.57
CA GLY A 312 4.68 12.03 6.71
C GLY A 312 4.05 13.23 5.99
N VAL A 313 4.00 13.17 4.67
CA VAL A 313 3.43 14.17 3.76
C VAL A 313 2.18 13.59 3.10
N ALA A 314 1.04 14.24 3.33
CA ALA A 314 -0.19 13.99 2.60
C ALA A 314 -0.09 14.67 1.23
N PHE A 315 0.00 13.91 0.14
CA PHE A 315 0.11 14.45 -1.22
C PHE A 315 -1.23 14.32 -1.94
N CYS A 316 -1.83 15.45 -2.35
CA CYS A 316 -3.17 15.51 -2.97
C CYS A 316 -4.22 14.63 -2.26
N ALA A 317 -4.07 14.51 -0.94
CA ALA A 317 -4.61 13.38 -0.20
C ALA A 317 -6.07 13.55 0.20
N LYS A 318 -6.72 12.43 0.50
CA LYS A 318 -8.08 12.38 1.05
C LYS A 318 -8.16 13.09 2.42
N PRO A 319 -9.32 13.64 2.83
CA PRO A 319 -9.46 14.42 4.07
C PRO A 319 -8.87 13.76 5.32
N ILE A 320 -9.14 12.47 5.52
CA ILE A 320 -8.64 11.71 6.67
C ILE A 320 -7.10 11.64 6.74
N VAL A 321 -6.44 11.63 5.57
CA VAL A 321 -4.98 11.57 5.46
C VAL A 321 -4.38 12.93 5.74
N ARG A 322 -4.99 14.00 5.19
CA ARG A 322 -4.59 15.39 5.44
C ARG A 322 -4.63 15.75 6.92
N GLU A 323 -5.66 15.28 7.64
CA GLU A 323 -5.84 15.56 9.06
C GLU A 323 -4.80 14.89 9.95
N ARG A 324 -4.27 13.74 9.53
CA ARG A 324 -3.34 12.91 10.31
C ARG A 324 -1.87 13.10 9.92
N ALA A 325 -1.60 13.43 8.67
CA ALA A 325 -0.25 13.71 8.19
C ALA A 325 0.34 14.97 8.84
N HIS A 326 1.65 15.11 8.76
CA HIS A 326 2.35 16.23 9.38
C HIS A 326 2.26 17.51 8.55
N VAL A 327 2.24 17.35 7.22
CA VAL A 327 2.14 18.41 6.22
C VAL A 327 1.30 17.88 5.07
N ALA A 328 0.55 18.74 4.41
CA ALA A 328 -0.15 18.44 3.17
C ALA A 328 0.42 19.27 2.01
N ILE A 329 0.54 18.65 0.83
CA ILE A 329 0.84 19.29 -0.44
C ILE A 329 -0.37 19.06 -1.35
N ASP A 330 -1.02 20.15 -1.76
CA ASP A 330 -2.28 20.08 -2.52
C ASP A 330 -2.07 20.29 -4.02
N ARG A 331 -0.89 20.82 -4.39
CA ARG A 331 -0.47 20.94 -5.78
C ARG A 331 0.03 19.58 -6.26
N PRO A 332 -0.41 19.07 -7.42
CA PRO A 332 0.02 17.78 -7.97
C PRO A 332 1.42 17.86 -8.57
N ASP A 333 2.41 18.17 -7.73
CA ASP A 333 3.82 18.35 -8.08
C ASP A 333 4.72 17.91 -6.90
N LEU A 334 5.43 16.80 -7.09
CA LEU A 334 6.31 16.19 -6.09
C LEU A 334 7.58 17.00 -5.80
N SER A 335 7.93 17.99 -6.63
CA SER A 335 9.04 18.90 -6.34
C SER A 335 8.81 19.69 -5.04
N GLY A 336 7.54 19.86 -4.63
CA GLY A 336 7.18 20.46 -3.33
C GLY A 336 7.79 19.72 -2.13
N VAL A 337 8.07 18.42 -2.26
CA VAL A 337 8.72 17.62 -1.22
C VAL A 337 10.18 18.04 -1.00
N LEU A 338 10.89 18.46 -2.04
CA LEU A 338 12.28 18.94 -1.94
C LEU A 338 12.40 20.14 -0.98
N ALA A 339 11.46 21.07 -1.07
CA ALA A 339 11.42 22.25 -0.19
C ALA A 339 11.27 21.85 1.29
N LEU A 340 10.46 20.82 1.57
CA LEU A 340 10.29 20.29 2.92
C LEU A 340 11.57 19.61 3.44
N LEU A 341 12.34 18.99 2.54
CA LEU A 341 13.65 18.42 2.84
C LEU A 341 14.77 19.47 2.97
N GLY A 342 14.48 20.73 2.61
CA GLY A 342 15.49 21.80 2.52
C GLY A 342 16.49 21.57 1.38
N LEU A 343 16.11 20.76 0.39
CA LEU A 343 16.87 20.48 -0.83
C LEU A 343 16.47 21.46 -1.94
N ARG A 344 17.30 21.53 -2.98
CA ARG A 344 17.00 22.28 -4.21
C ARG A 344 17.00 21.30 -5.37
N GLY A 345 16.00 21.41 -6.23
CA GLY A 345 15.98 20.79 -7.56
C GLY A 345 16.76 21.63 -8.55
#